data_AF-A0AAE3YKF6-F1
#
_entry.id   AF-A0AAE3YKF6-F1
#
_cell.length_a   1.000
_cell.length_b   1.000
_cell.length_c   1.000
_cell.angle_alpha   90.00
_cell.angle_beta   90.00
_cell.angle_gamma   90.00
#
_symmetry.space_group_name_H-M   'P 1'
#
loop_
_entity.id
_entity.type
_entity.pdbx_description
1 polymer ?
#
loop_
_entity_poly.entity_id
_entity_poly.type
_entity_poly.pdbx_seq_one_letter_code
_entity_poly.pdbx_strand_id
1 'polypeptide(L)'
;MLPVTESTLVVRTDFADPDAWARVRRAVAEPPGRDLISAAFTFVDDPAHAGLSPRRALELVPPRPSHPMIALADSVTMSSPYLPLLVVDLADDPGGTFRSAPEVLWHVASSLFVAPGYFHEYVRSVDPDGIYRCGGRDGQIKVLSAIASLKGVPFDADDYDFTDAPAASRRR
;
A
#
# COMPACT_ATOMS: atom_id res chain seq x y z
N MET A 1 -2.66 -12.40 17.19
CA MET A 1 -1.75 -11.26 16.92
C MET A 1 -1.18 -11.46 15.53
N LEU A 2 -0.88 -10.37 14.81
CA LEU A 2 -0.16 -10.44 13.54
C LEU A 2 1.36 -10.61 13.79
N PRO A 3 2.11 -11.16 12.82
CA PRO A 3 3.55 -11.35 12.96
C PRO A 3 4.30 -10.04 13.20
N VAL A 4 5.34 -10.09 14.04
CA VAL A 4 6.29 -8.98 14.23
C VAL A 4 7.37 -9.10 13.15
N THR A 5 7.45 -8.13 12.25
CA THR A 5 8.39 -8.12 11.12
C THR A 5 8.71 -6.69 10.69
N GLU A 6 9.84 -6.50 10.01
CA GLU A 6 10.20 -5.23 9.36
C GLU A 6 9.50 -5.05 8.01
N SER A 7 9.03 -6.14 7.41
CA SER A 7 8.32 -6.13 6.12
C SER A 7 6.85 -5.75 6.28
N THR A 8 6.28 -5.07 5.28
CA THR A 8 4.85 -4.76 5.25
C THR A 8 4.03 -6.04 5.14
N LEU A 9 2.94 -6.17 5.90
CA LEU A 9 2.10 -7.37 5.88
C LEU A 9 1.10 -7.34 4.72
N VAL A 10 0.96 -8.47 4.03
CA VAL A 10 -0.19 -8.78 3.15
C VAL A 10 -0.94 -9.94 3.78
N VAL A 11 -2.08 -9.67 4.40
CA VAL A 11 -2.85 -10.64 5.18
C VAL A 11 -4.01 -11.17 4.36
N ARG A 12 -4.05 -12.49 4.16
CA ARG A 12 -5.20 -13.15 3.56
C ARG A 12 -6.35 -13.20 4.56
N THR A 13 -7.52 -12.68 4.18
CA THR A 13 -8.70 -12.69 5.02
C THR A 13 -9.89 -13.40 4.37
N ASP A 14 -9.84 -13.65 3.06
CA ASP A 14 -10.75 -14.56 2.35
C ASP A 14 -10.00 -15.78 1.80
N PHE A 15 -10.53 -16.97 2.09
CA PHE A 15 -9.95 -18.27 1.78
C PHE A 15 -10.71 -19.04 0.68
N ALA A 16 -11.74 -18.44 0.07
CA ALA A 16 -12.61 -19.09 -0.90
C ALA A 16 -11.91 -19.49 -2.22
N ASP A 17 -10.92 -18.71 -2.66
CA ASP A 17 -10.19 -18.95 -3.91
C ASP A 17 -8.66 -19.00 -3.66
N PRO A 18 -8.04 -20.20 -3.66
CA PRO A 18 -6.59 -20.34 -3.52
C PRO A 18 -5.82 -19.85 -4.75
N ASP A 19 -6.41 -19.87 -5.94
CA ASP A 19 -5.77 -19.40 -7.17
C ASP A 19 -5.73 -17.86 -7.19
N ALA A 20 -6.79 -17.19 -6.73
CA ALA A 20 -6.77 -15.73 -6.53
C ALA A 20 -5.66 -15.32 -5.57
N TRP A 21 -5.51 -16.05 -4.46
CA TRP A 21 -4.42 -15.79 -3.51
C TRP A 21 -3.03 -15.99 -4.14
N ALA A 22 -2.84 -17.02 -4.95
CA ALA A 22 -1.59 -17.21 -5.69
C ALA A 22 -1.30 -16.06 -6.66
N ARG A 23 -2.33 -15.53 -7.34
CA ARG A 23 -2.20 -14.36 -8.22
C ARG A 23 -1.81 -13.10 -7.43
N VAL A 24 -2.43 -12.85 -6.27
CA VAL A 24 -2.08 -11.74 -5.37
C VAL A 24 -0.59 -11.81 -5.00
N ARG A 25 -0.13 -12.97 -4.50
CA ARG A 25 1.28 -13.13 -4.10
C ARG A 25 2.24 -12.83 -5.24
N ARG A 26 1.95 -13.35 -6.43
CA ARG A 26 2.77 -13.11 -7.63
C ARG A 26 2.79 -11.63 -8.01
N ALA A 27 1.63 -10.98 -8.09
CA ALA A 27 1.54 -9.59 -8.50
C ALA A 27 2.25 -8.62 -7.53
N VAL A 28 2.22 -8.93 -6.22
CA VAL A 28 2.94 -8.15 -5.20
C VAL A 28 4.45 -8.44 -5.22
N ALA A 29 4.86 -9.70 -5.39
CA ALA A 29 6.27 -10.10 -5.35
C ALA A 29 7.04 -9.75 -6.64
N GLU A 30 6.35 -9.67 -7.77
CA GLU A 30 6.93 -9.40 -9.09
C GLU A 30 6.25 -8.19 -9.75
N PRO A 31 6.43 -6.97 -9.19
CA PRO A 31 5.84 -5.78 -9.79
C PRO A 31 6.47 -5.49 -11.17
N PRO A 32 5.69 -4.95 -12.12
CA PRO A 32 6.20 -4.56 -13.42
C PRO A 32 7.23 -3.41 -13.29
N GLY A 33 8.32 -3.48 -14.07
CA GLY A 33 9.38 -2.46 -14.08
C GLY A 33 10.47 -2.67 -13.02
N ARG A 34 11.26 -3.74 -13.17
CA ARG A 34 12.28 -4.34 -12.27
C ARG A 34 13.33 -3.42 -11.61
N ASP A 35 13.32 -2.12 -11.86
CA ASP A 35 14.48 -1.24 -11.62
C ASP A 35 14.29 -0.30 -10.41
N LEU A 36 13.13 -0.32 -9.74
CA LEU A 36 12.86 0.56 -8.60
C LEU A 36 12.66 -0.25 -7.30
N ILE A 37 13.44 0.14 -6.30
CA ILE A 37 13.52 -0.34 -4.91
C ILE A 37 12.23 -1.01 -4.40
N SER A 38 12.35 -2.27 -3.96
CA SER A 38 11.23 -3.08 -3.46
C SER A 38 10.91 -2.77 -2.00
N ALA A 39 9.63 -2.51 -1.71
CA ALA A 39 9.12 -2.76 -0.38
C ALA A 39 9.17 -4.27 -0.12
N ALA A 40 9.64 -4.67 1.05
CA ALA A 40 9.59 -6.07 1.46
C ALA A 40 8.18 -6.40 2.00
N PHE A 41 7.64 -7.54 1.59
CA PHE A 41 6.33 -8.01 2.02
C PHE A 41 6.41 -9.36 2.74
N THR A 42 5.65 -9.49 3.82
CA THR A 42 5.39 -10.77 4.49
C THR A 42 3.94 -11.16 4.23
N PHE A 43 3.74 -12.29 3.56
CA PHE A 43 2.41 -12.84 3.30
C PHE A 43 1.94 -13.66 4.50
N VAL A 44 0.76 -13.32 5.02
CA VAL A 44 0.14 -14.02 6.16
C VAL A 44 -1.05 -14.82 5.64
N ASP A 45 -0.92 -16.14 5.63
CA ASP A 45 -1.92 -17.11 5.15
C ASP A 45 -2.34 -18.03 6.30
N ASP A 46 -3.00 -17.45 7.30
CA ASP A 46 -3.48 -18.13 8.50
C ASP A 46 -5.02 -18.04 8.58
N PRO A 47 -5.77 -19.16 8.52
CA PRO A 47 -7.23 -19.17 8.65
C PRO A 47 -7.77 -18.49 9.91
N ALA A 48 -6.96 -18.32 10.96
CA ALA A 48 -7.32 -17.54 12.15
C ALA A 48 -7.57 -16.05 11.84
N HIS A 49 -7.24 -15.57 10.63
CA HIS A 49 -7.49 -14.21 10.15
C HIS A 49 -8.62 -14.14 9.12
N ALA A 50 -9.39 -15.21 8.94
CA ALA A 50 -10.58 -15.20 8.09
C ALA A 50 -11.57 -14.10 8.54
N GLY A 51 -12.03 -13.28 7.58
CA GLY A 51 -12.95 -12.17 7.84
C GLY A 51 -12.36 -11.01 8.66
N LEU A 52 -11.03 -10.91 8.78
CA LEU A 52 -10.39 -9.83 9.53
C LEU A 52 -10.76 -8.45 8.94
N SER A 53 -11.36 -7.59 9.76
CA SER A 53 -11.70 -6.21 9.42
C SER A 53 -10.54 -5.25 9.68
N PRO A 54 -10.50 -4.06 9.07
CA PRO A 54 -9.46 -3.05 9.32
C PRO A 54 -9.32 -2.70 10.81
N ARG A 55 -10.45 -2.44 11.49
CA ARG A 55 -10.46 -2.14 12.92
C ARG A 55 -9.88 -3.27 13.76
N ARG A 56 -10.25 -4.53 13.46
CA ARG A 56 -9.70 -5.67 14.18
C ARG A 56 -8.23 -5.89 13.86
N ALA A 57 -7.80 -5.56 12.64
CA ALA A 57 -6.39 -5.63 12.28
C ALA A 57 -5.53 -4.69 13.14
N LEU A 58 -5.99 -3.45 13.42
CA LEU A 58 -5.31 -2.53 14.34
C LEU A 58 -5.07 -3.13 15.73
N GLU A 59 -6.04 -3.88 16.24
CA GLU A 59 -5.94 -4.54 17.55
C GLU A 59 -4.97 -5.73 17.54
N LEU A 60 -4.69 -6.30 16.36
CA LEU A 60 -3.78 -7.44 16.19
C LEU A 60 -2.36 -7.01 15.79
N VAL A 61 -2.18 -5.77 15.32
CA VAL A 61 -0.87 -5.19 15.04
C VAL A 61 -0.13 -4.93 16.37
N PRO A 62 1.19 -5.16 16.44
CA PRO A 62 1.98 -4.83 17.62
C PRO A 62 1.89 -3.34 17.99
N PRO A 63 2.00 -2.94 19.28
CA PRO A 63 1.86 -1.54 19.70
C PRO A 63 2.84 -0.54 19.06
N ARG A 64 3.92 -1.02 18.43
CA ARG A 64 4.91 -0.23 17.69
C ARG A 64 5.27 -0.99 16.42
N PRO A 65 4.44 -0.93 15.37
CA PRO A 65 4.71 -1.62 14.12
C PRO A 65 5.90 -0.96 13.40
N SER A 66 6.71 -1.77 12.73
CA SER A 66 7.85 -1.28 11.94
C SER A 66 7.44 -0.70 10.58
N HIS A 67 6.19 -0.92 10.18
CA HIS A 67 5.62 -0.49 8.90
C HIS A 67 4.36 0.36 9.16
N PRO A 68 4.12 1.42 8.38
CA PRO A 68 3.01 2.36 8.60
C PRO A 68 1.69 1.86 8.03
N MET A 69 1.68 0.73 7.33
CA MET A 69 0.48 0.17 6.72
C MET A 69 0.49 -1.36 6.77
N ILE A 70 -0.68 -1.96 6.54
CA ILE A 70 -0.84 -3.36 6.13
C ILE A 70 -1.81 -3.43 4.95
N ALA A 71 -1.77 -4.53 4.21
CA ALA A 71 -2.73 -4.81 3.15
C ALA A 71 -3.56 -6.05 3.50
N LEU A 72 -4.88 -5.97 3.35
CA LEU A 72 -5.80 -7.09 3.51
C LEU A 72 -6.23 -7.59 2.13
N ALA A 73 -6.11 -8.90 1.91
CA ALA A 73 -6.65 -9.60 0.76
C ALA A 73 -7.99 -10.22 1.16
N ASP A 74 -9.04 -9.41 1.05
CA ASP A 74 -10.41 -9.74 1.47
C ASP A 74 -11.27 -10.26 0.32
N SER A 75 -12.57 -10.39 0.55
CA SER A 75 -13.49 -10.93 -0.45
C SER A 75 -13.57 -10.11 -1.73
N VAL A 76 -13.38 -8.79 -1.64
CA VAL A 76 -13.31 -7.92 -2.83
C VAL A 76 -12.02 -8.17 -3.59
N THR A 77 -10.90 -8.39 -2.88
CA THR A 77 -9.64 -8.80 -3.51
C THR A 77 -9.81 -10.13 -4.25
N MET A 78 -10.40 -11.15 -3.61
CA MET A 78 -10.47 -12.50 -4.18
C MET A 78 -11.50 -12.63 -5.31
N SER A 79 -12.59 -11.85 -5.29
CA SER A 79 -13.65 -11.91 -6.31
C SER A 79 -13.39 -11.01 -7.52
N SER A 80 -12.44 -10.07 -7.44
CA SER A 80 -12.16 -9.13 -8.52
C SER A 80 -11.01 -9.62 -9.42
N PRO A 81 -11.13 -9.51 -10.76
CA PRO A 81 -10.02 -9.80 -11.66
C PRO A 81 -8.83 -8.85 -11.47
N TYR A 82 -9.05 -7.68 -10.87
CA TYR A 82 -8.01 -6.67 -10.60
C TYR A 82 -7.30 -6.86 -9.25
N LEU A 83 -7.75 -7.83 -8.44
CA LEU A 83 -7.14 -8.20 -7.15
C LEU A 83 -6.83 -7.01 -6.21
N PRO A 84 -7.73 -6.03 -6.05
CA PRO A 84 -7.42 -4.81 -5.33
C PRO A 84 -7.28 -5.09 -3.83
N LEU A 85 -6.11 -4.81 -3.28
CA LEU A 85 -5.78 -5.01 -1.87
C LEU A 85 -6.30 -3.84 -1.03
N LEU A 86 -6.94 -4.14 0.10
CA LEU A 86 -7.38 -3.11 1.03
C LEU A 86 -6.20 -2.68 1.89
N VAL A 87 -5.65 -1.51 1.59
CA VAL A 87 -4.60 -0.89 2.40
C VAL A 87 -5.24 -0.29 3.64
N VAL A 88 -4.65 -0.56 4.80
CA VAL A 88 -5.07 -0.04 6.11
C VAL A 88 -3.92 0.76 6.69
N ASP A 89 -4.18 2.03 7.02
CA ASP A 89 -3.21 2.89 7.70
C ASP A 89 -3.01 2.46 9.15
N LEU A 90 -1.76 2.49 9.60
CA LEU A 90 -1.35 2.27 10.99
C LEU A 90 -0.74 3.52 11.61
N ALA A 91 -0.55 4.61 10.85
CA ALA A 91 0.19 5.78 11.26
C ALA A 91 -0.70 6.99 11.56
N ASP A 92 -0.99 7.81 10.55
CA ASP A 92 -1.54 9.18 10.73
C ASP A 92 -3.07 9.19 10.87
N ASP A 93 -3.75 8.28 10.17
CA ASP A 93 -5.18 8.00 10.30
C ASP A 93 -5.42 6.51 10.58
N PRO A 94 -5.06 5.97 11.78
CA PRO A 94 -5.13 4.54 12.05
C PRO A 94 -6.51 3.93 11.77
N GLY A 95 -6.56 2.99 10.82
CA GLY A 95 -7.79 2.36 10.36
C GLY A 95 -8.42 3.00 9.12
N GLY A 96 -7.89 4.12 8.64
CA GLY A 96 -8.16 4.67 7.33
C GLY A 96 -7.83 3.66 6.24
N THR A 97 -8.60 3.65 5.15
CA THR A 97 -8.45 2.63 4.10
C THR A 97 -8.59 3.18 2.69
N PHE A 98 -7.90 2.52 1.75
CA PHE A 98 -8.15 2.64 0.31
C PHE A 98 -7.78 1.33 -0.39
N ARG A 99 -8.12 1.18 -1.67
CA ARG A 99 -7.74 0.02 -2.48
C ARG A 99 -6.53 0.32 -3.33
N SER A 100 -5.52 -0.54 -3.30
CA SER A 100 -4.38 -0.49 -4.21
C SER A 100 -4.39 -1.69 -5.15
N ALA A 101 -4.03 -1.49 -6.41
CA ALA A 101 -3.63 -2.59 -7.28
C ALA A 101 -2.35 -3.24 -6.71
N PRO A 102 -2.23 -4.58 -6.80
CA PRO A 102 -1.10 -5.29 -6.23
C PRO A 102 0.25 -4.90 -6.86
N GLU A 103 0.25 -4.57 -8.16
CA GLU A 103 1.43 -4.21 -8.94
C GLU A 103 2.11 -2.91 -8.48
N VAL A 104 1.36 -2.03 -7.80
CA VAL A 104 1.87 -0.73 -7.29
C VAL A 104 1.94 -0.67 -5.77
N LEU A 105 1.61 -1.76 -5.07
CA LEU A 105 1.64 -1.80 -3.62
C LEU A 105 3.03 -1.49 -3.05
N TRP A 106 4.09 -1.90 -3.74
CA TRP A 106 5.47 -1.60 -3.37
C TRP A 106 5.73 -0.08 -3.26
N HIS A 107 5.15 0.70 -4.19
CA HIS A 107 5.31 2.15 -4.22
C HIS A 107 4.61 2.78 -3.02
N VAL A 108 3.36 2.36 -2.77
CA VAL A 108 2.58 2.81 -1.60
C VAL A 108 3.34 2.52 -0.29
N ALA A 109 3.78 1.27 -0.11
CA ALA A 109 4.45 0.85 1.12
C ALA A 109 5.77 1.62 1.34
N SER A 110 6.60 1.77 0.30
CA SER A 110 7.86 2.51 0.37
C SER A 110 7.64 4.00 0.64
N SER A 111 6.67 4.63 -0.04
CA SER A 111 6.36 6.04 0.14
C SER A 111 5.81 6.35 1.52
N LEU A 112 4.89 5.53 2.03
CA LEU A 112 4.35 5.70 3.38
C LEU A 112 5.41 5.42 4.45
N PHE A 113 6.36 4.52 4.20
CA PHE A 113 7.48 4.30 5.13
C PHE A 113 8.33 5.57 5.31
N VAL A 114 8.59 6.29 4.21
CA VAL A 114 9.31 7.57 4.23
C VAL A 114 8.45 8.70 4.80
N ALA A 115 7.17 8.74 4.44
CA ALA A 115 6.27 9.83 4.77
C ALA A 115 4.90 9.30 5.26
N PRO A 116 4.80 8.81 6.51
CA PRO A 116 3.57 8.19 7.02
C PRO A 116 2.34 9.12 7.01
N GLY A 117 2.55 10.44 7.14
CA GLY A 117 1.47 11.45 7.15
C GLY A 117 0.80 11.73 5.80
N TYR A 118 1.12 10.99 4.74
CA TYR A 118 0.59 11.20 3.39
C TYR A 118 -0.46 10.15 2.97
N PHE A 119 -0.95 9.35 3.92
CA PHE A 119 -1.96 8.31 3.62
C PHE A 119 -3.21 8.87 2.92
N HIS A 120 -3.73 10.01 3.41
CA HIS A 120 -4.93 10.65 2.88
C HIS A 120 -4.80 11.07 1.41
N GLU A 121 -3.59 11.25 0.90
CA GLU A 121 -3.37 11.60 -0.50
C GLU A 121 -3.56 10.40 -1.43
N TYR A 122 -3.23 9.20 -0.97
CA TYR A 122 -3.55 7.97 -1.72
C TYR A 122 -5.06 7.74 -1.80
N VAL A 123 -5.80 8.01 -0.71
CA VAL A 123 -7.26 7.95 -0.69
C VAL A 123 -7.87 8.88 -1.75
N ARG A 124 -7.27 10.07 -1.97
CA ARG A 124 -7.72 11.05 -2.97
C ARG A 124 -7.26 10.73 -4.39
N SER A 125 -6.18 9.98 -4.53
CA SER A 125 -5.54 9.67 -5.81
C SER A 125 -5.98 8.35 -6.41
N VAL A 126 -7.02 7.71 -5.87
CA VAL A 126 -7.63 6.52 -6.48
C VAL A 126 -8.26 6.86 -7.83
N ASP A 127 -8.31 5.89 -8.74
CA ASP A 127 -9.04 6.01 -10.00
C ASP A 127 -10.56 6.12 -9.74
N PRO A 128 -11.39 6.45 -10.76
CA PRO A 128 -12.84 6.57 -10.59
C PRO A 128 -13.54 5.33 -10.01
N ASP A 129 -12.93 4.15 -10.12
CA ASP A 129 -13.41 2.90 -9.53
C ASP A 129 -12.91 2.63 -8.10
N GLY A 130 -12.21 3.60 -7.51
CA GLY A 130 -11.73 3.55 -6.12
C GLY A 130 -10.42 2.80 -5.93
N ILE A 131 -9.71 2.41 -7.01
CA ILE A 131 -8.45 1.67 -6.93
C ILE A 131 -7.27 2.57 -7.34
N TYR A 132 -6.23 2.58 -6.51
CA TYR A 132 -4.97 3.23 -6.82
C TYR A 132 -4.08 2.34 -7.71
N ARG A 133 -3.64 2.85 -8.87
CA ARG A 133 -2.90 2.09 -9.90
C ARG A 133 -1.59 2.73 -10.37
N CYS A 134 -1.17 3.86 -9.82
CA CYS A 134 -0.02 4.61 -10.34
C CYS A 134 1.22 4.42 -9.46
N GLY A 135 2.33 3.94 -10.01
CA GLY A 135 3.61 3.78 -9.29
C GLY A 135 4.67 4.78 -9.76
N GLY A 136 5.80 4.88 -9.04
CA GLY A 136 6.96 5.66 -9.45
C GLY A 136 6.66 7.15 -9.70
N ARG A 137 7.22 7.72 -10.77
CA ARG A 137 7.01 9.13 -11.16
C ARG A 137 5.52 9.45 -11.34
N ASP A 138 4.77 8.59 -12.04
CA ASP A 138 3.34 8.83 -12.29
C ASP A 138 2.52 8.82 -10.99
N GLY A 139 2.88 7.94 -10.05
CA GLY A 139 2.30 7.93 -8.71
C GLY A 139 2.58 9.21 -7.93
N GLN A 140 3.86 9.64 -7.92
CA GLN A 140 4.27 10.89 -7.26
C GLN A 140 3.60 12.12 -7.89
N ILE A 141 3.53 12.19 -9.22
CA ILE A 141 2.81 13.24 -9.95
C ILE A 141 1.34 13.26 -9.55
N LYS A 142 0.68 12.09 -9.50
CA LYS A 142 -0.74 12.00 -9.17
C LYS A 142 -1.02 12.52 -7.76
N VAL A 143 -0.20 12.11 -6.79
CA VAL A 143 -0.28 12.55 -5.39
C VAL A 143 0.00 14.06 -5.26
N LEU A 144 1.07 14.56 -5.85
CA LEU A 144 1.42 15.99 -5.77
C LEU A 144 0.40 16.88 -6.49
N SER A 145 -0.14 16.43 -7.61
CA SER A 145 -1.22 17.11 -8.33
C SER A 145 -2.49 17.21 -7.48
N ALA A 146 -2.83 16.16 -6.72
CA ALA A 146 -3.95 16.18 -5.78
C ALA A 146 -3.73 17.22 -4.65
N ILE A 147 -2.52 17.27 -4.08
CA ILE A 147 -2.14 18.26 -3.06
C ILE A 147 -2.25 19.69 -3.59
N ALA A 148 -1.70 19.95 -4.77
CA ALA A 148 -1.66 21.28 -5.36
C ALA A 148 -3.07 21.80 -5.66
N SER A 149 -3.92 20.94 -6.20
CA SER A 149 -5.33 21.22 -6.45
C SER A 149 -6.07 21.64 -5.17
N LEU A 150 -5.80 20.97 -4.04
CA LEU A 150 -6.40 21.30 -2.75
C LEU A 150 -5.90 22.65 -2.20
N LYS A 151 -4.61 22.92 -2.34
CA LYS A 151 -3.99 24.17 -1.85
C LYS A 151 -4.28 25.37 -2.76
N GLY A 152 -4.94 25.15 -3.90
CA GLY A 152 -5.17 26.19 -4.91
C GLY A 152 -3.87 26.73 -5.51
N VAL A 153 -2.81 25.92 -5.51
CA VAL A 153 -1.51 26.28 -6.07
C VAL A 153 -1.33 25.59 -7.43
N PRO A 154 -0.68 26.25 -8.40
CA PRO A 154 -0.34 25.61 -9.67
C PRO A 154 0.63 24.44 -9.42
N PHE A 155 0.46 23.37 -10.21
CA PHE A 155 1.35 22.20 -10.22
C PHE A 155 2.03 22.11 -11.57
N ASP A 156 3.36 22.10 -11.56
CA ASP A 156 4.20 21.72 -12.70
C ASP A 156 5.03 20.50 -12.28
N ALA A 157 4.99 19.43 -13.08
CA ALA A 157 5.77 18.24 -12.81
C ALA A 157 7.28 18.49 -13.03
N ASP A 158 7.66 19.49 -13.81
CA ASP A 158 9.06 19.81 -14.07
C ASP A 158 9.73 20.56 -12.89
N ASP A 159 8.94 21.09 -11.94
CA ASP A 159 9.44 21.71 -10.71
C ASP A 159 9.94 20.68 -9.68
N TYR A 160 9.67 19.39 -9.90
CA TYR A 160 9.97 18.32 -8.96
C TYR A 160 10.95 17.31 -9.56
N ASP A 161 12.08 17.11 -8.87
CA ASP A 161 12.99 16.01 -9.19
C ASP A 161 12.45 14.69 -8.60
N PHE A 162 11.79 13.91 -9.45
CA PHE A 162 11.27 12.58 -9.12
C PHE A 162 12.34 11.48 -9.10
N THR A 163 13.60 11.81 -9.40
CA THR A 163 14.70 10.83 -9.35
C THR A 163 15.31 10.66 -7.95
N ASP A 164 15.02 11.57 -7.01
CA ASP A 164 15.46 11.50 -5.62
C ASP A 164 14.33 10.99 -4.68
N ALA A 165 14.05 9.68 -4.74
CA ALA A 165 13.60 9.02 -3.52
C ALA A 165 14.79 9.07 -2.54
N PRO A 166 14.62 9.50 -1.27
CA PRO A 166 15.75 9.64 -0.37
C PRO A 166 16.45 8.30 -0.25
N ALA A 167 17.69 8.23 -0.74
CA ALA A 167 18.58 7.13 -0.43
C ALA A 167 18.62 7.03 1.10
N ALA A 168 18.02 5.98 1.63
CA ALA A 168 18.01 5.67 3.05
C ALA A 168 19.41 5.97 3.59
N SER A 169 19.46 6.89 4.54
CA SER A 169 20.67 7.47 5.09
C SER A 169 21.76 6.40 5.23
N ARG A 170 22.84 6.52 4.45
CA ARG A 170 24.07 5.77 4.71
C ARG A 170 24.58 6.24 6.07
N ARG A 171 24.21 5.52 7.12
CA ARG A 171 24.95 5.60 8.39
C ARG A 171 26.21 4.77 8.21
N ARG A 172 27.32 5.49 8.34
CA ARG A 172 28.69 4.99 8.41
C ARG A 172 28.87 4.00 9.55
#